data_AF-A0AA39GWE9-F1
#
_entry.id   AF-A0AA39GWE9-F1
#
_cell.length_a   1.000
_cell.length_b   1.000
_cell.length_c   1.000
_cell.angle_alpha   90.00
_cell.angle_beta   90.00
_cell.angle_gamma   90.00
#
_symmetry.space_group_name_H-M   'P 1'
#
loop_
_entity.id
_entity.type
_entity.pdbx_description
1 polymer ?
#
loop_
_entity_poly.entity_id
_entity_poly.type
_entity_poly.pdbx_seq_one_letter_code
_entity_poly.pdbx_strand_id
1 'polypeptide(L)'
;MSIMPSLTAVIIADNFCPQFTRMGGSECWGLKKIGSLTYLECCLLWIARTRVRKVVVVVASEHPEVYDKIKSLLNAFDAFFLGTVVVDRTIGSVGDGVRAADRQGLLMEDFMLIHNPTTICASSLDRQIEEFFELRKENKNNTMMLLYRKSHQNSNVPLAIESETGKLLAIDEEEGDGDSAYDSEGDETITRKDIIDTGIALCAPNVATEFTGNFDFQERDELIDHILENEEVLCQNIHVHVLPDEVPSYTANNMADLIQMQRYFLQRWFSPLAANRRSMADRSRNSRIVTHRNNVYITTRDEKTSSKKLQKMNSVFLSANVVVGSGVAMDNVVVGEGCKIGDNVVLKNCTLGSGVTIAEKTCLTNCIIDDNVTFGLNCTIGQGCYIEKDYTVADNSIIHDNSIVSKDCLRLSSETSSESLDSGGISEAESDDFFDDILEAMKDAYERLDSSESTSKNLLLEINRSRLIYGLSIDEVAQQILPAFLSLRQCDNLKVVAQLIDEWLEIFENFYRSESGQSILLKSLQQYAESHTSFTKKLKHVVSYFYNSDVLDEDAIFKWFDVMERDTEMYKEINHLVAALKQQAQE
;
A
#
# COMPACT_ATOMS: atom_id res chain seq x y z
N MET A 1 -2.19 -12.52 48.16
CA MET A 1 -2.37 -11.97 46.81
C MET A 1 -1.03 -12.06 46.12
N SER A 2 -0.84 -13.02 45.22
CA SER A 2 0.35 -13.08 44.37
C SER A 2 0.43 -11.78 43.58
N ILE A 3 1.57 -11.10 43.60
CA ILE A 3 1.81 -9.93 42.75
C ILE A 3 1.82 -10.48 41.32
N MET A 4 0.72 -10.31 40.60
CA MET A 4 0.65 -10.73 39.20
C MET A 4 1.64 -9.89 38.38
N PRO A 5 2.33 -10.51 37.40
CA PRO A 5 3.28 -9.82 36.54
C PRO A 5 2.60 -8.65 35.79
N SER A 6 3.32 -7.55 35.63
CA SER A 6 2.87 -6.41 34.83
C SER A 6 3.08 -6.69 33.34
N LEU A 7 2.14 -6.21 32.52
CA LEU A 7 2.17 -6.31 31.07
C LEU A 7 2.22 -4.90 30.47
N THR A 8 3.18 -4.67 29.58
CA THR A 8 3.29 -3.44 28.78
C THR A 8 2.65 -3.67 27.42
N ALA A 9 1.92 -2.71 26.85
CA ALA A 9 1.49 -2.78 25.45
C ALA A 9 2.32 -1.81 24.61
N VAL A 10 2.81 -2.29 23.48
CA VAL A 10 3.49 -1.49 22.45
C VAL A 10 2.54 -1.39 21.26
N ILE A 11 2.13 -0.16 20.94
CA ILE A 11 1.22 0.12 19.84
C ILE A 11 2.00 0.91 18.80
N ILE A 12 2.18 0.32 17.62
CA ILE A 12 2.68 1.03 16.46
C ILE A 12 1.51 1.87 15.91
N ALA A 13 1.65 3.19 15.95
CA ALA A 13 0.57 4.12 15.62
C ALA A 13 0.49 4.44 14.12
N ASP A 14 1.54 4.15 13.36
CA ASP A 14 1.59 4.31 11.92
C ASP A 14 1.47 2.96 11.21
N ASN A 15 1.12 2.99 9.93
CA ASN A 15 0.99 1.79 9.12
C ASN A 15 1.97 1.87 7.95
N PHE A 16 2.89 0.90 7.89
CA PHE A 16 3.99 0.87 6.94
C PHE A 16 3.68 0.11 5.64
N CYS A 17 2.46 -0.44 5.51
CA CYS A 17 2.04 -1.05 4.27
C CYS A 17 2.05 -0.02 3.12
N PRO A 18 2.64 -0.31 1.94
CA PRO A 18 2.75 0.64 0.83
C PRO A 18 1.42 1.28 0.39
N GLN A 19 0.30 0.55 0.50
CA GLN A 19 -1.02 1.09 0.19
C GLN A 19 -1.42 2.22 1.15
N PHE A 20 -1.10 2.06 2.43
CA PHE A 20 -1.42 3.02 3.48
C PHE A 20 -0.42 4.17 3.56
N THR A 21 0.84 3.96 3.19
CA THR A 21 1.85 5.02 3.08
C THR A 21 1.41 6.10 2.08
N ARG A 22 0.75 5.72 0.98
CA ARG A 22 0.19 6.67 0.00
C ARG A 22 -1.06 7.41 0.50
N MET A 23 -1.76 6.86 1.48
CA MET A 23 -2.93 7.46 2.13
C MET A 23 -2.55 8.31 3.36
N GLY A 24 -1.40 8.01 3.95
CA GLY A 24 -0.80 8.75 5.06
C GLY A 24 -0.14 10.00 4.51
N GLY A 25 -0.88 11.11 4.45
CA GLY A 25 -0.28 12.43 4.21
C GLY A 25 0.61 12.86 5.39
N SER A 26 0.55 14.14 5.74
CA SER A 26 1.29 14.72 6.89
C SER A 26 0.80 14.29 8.28
N GLU A 27 -0.18 13.38 8.37
CA GLU A 27 -0.80 12.96 9.64
C GLU A 27 -0.51 11.50 9.97
N CYS A 28 -0.31 11.21 11.25
CA CYS A 28 -0.16 9.84 11.77
C CYS A 28 -1.42 9.01 11.50
N TRP A 29 -1.22 7.76 11.06
CA TRP A 29 -2.32 6.91 10.59
C TRP A 29 -3.33 6.59 11.72
N GLY A 30 -2.84 6.33 12.93
CA GLY A 30 -3.66 6.07 14.11
C GLY A 30 -4.58 7.23 14.52
N LEU A 31 -4.33 8.45 14.02
CA LEU A 31 -5.19 9.62 14.24
C LEU A 31 -6.33 9.76 13.20
N LYS A 32 -6.32 8.97 12.12
CA LYS A 32 -7.45 8.92 11.19
C LYS A 32 -8.71 8.45 11.90
N LYS A 33 -9.85 9.03 11.53
CA LYS A 33 -11.13 8.85 12.23
C LYS A 33 -11.95 7.70 11.66
N ILE A 34 -12.54 6.92 12.56
CA ILE A 34 -13.61 5.94 12.31
C ILE A 34 -14.87 6.41 13.05
N GLY A 35 -15.55 7.41 12.46
CA GLY A 35 -16.68 8.09 13.09
C GLY A 35 -16.23 9.18 14.08
N SER A 36 -16.64 9.08 15.34
CA SER A 36 -16.25 10.02 16.41
C SER A 36 -14.92 9.71 17.08
N LEU A 37 -14.38 8.51 16.85
CA LEU A 37 -13.14 8.02 17.44
C LEU A 37 -12.05 7.95 16.37
N THR A 38 -10.78 7.98 16.78
CA THR A 38 -9.67 7.57 15.91
C THR A 38 -9.42 6.06 16.00
N TYR A 39 -8.64 5.50 15.06
CA TYR A 39 -8.22 4.09 15.15
C TYR A 39 -7.42 3.82 16.43
N LEU A 40 -6.46 4.70 16.74
CA LEU A 40 -5.70 4.63 17.99
C LEU A 40 -6.61 4.74 19.23
N GLU A 41 -7.62 5.62 19.21
CA GLU A 41 -8.60 5.71 20.31
C GLU A 41 -9.39 4.43 20.51
N CYS A 42 -9.80 3.77 19.42
CA CYS A 42 -10.50 2.49 19.51
C CYS A 42 -9.61 1.41 20.13
N CYS A 43 -8.33 1.38 19.74
CA CYS A 43 -7.33 0.49 20.31
C CYS A 43 -7.11 0.80 21.81
N LEU A 44 -6.91 2.06 22.21
CA LEU A 44 -6.75 2.44 23.62
C LEU A 44 -7.98 2.15 24.47
N LEU A 45 -9.19 2.34 23.95
CA LEU A 45 -10.44 1.96 24.64
C LEU A 45 -10.55 0.45 24.84
N TRP A 46 -10.03 -0.34 23.90
CA TRP A 46 -9.90 -1.77 24.07
C TRP A 46 -8.85 -2.11 25.14
N ILE A 47 -7.65 -1.54 25.06
CA ILE A 47 -6.55 -1.76 26.01
C ILE A 47 -6.92 -1.39 27.44
N ALA A 48 -7.71 -0.34 27.64
CA ALA A 48 -8.24 0.05 28.94
C ALA A 48 -9.12 -1.04 29.61
N ARG A 49 -9.52 -2.09 28.87
CA ARG A 49 -10.31 -3.23 29.35
C ARG A 49 -9.46 -4.49 29.55
N THR A 50 -8.17 -4.46 29.23
CA THR A 50 -7.23 -5.58 29.41
C THR A 50 -6.44 -5.40 30.71
N ARG A 51 -5.50 -6.30 31.00
CA ARG A 51 -4.63 -6.23 32.19
C ARG A 51 -3.40 -5.35 32.03
N VAL A 52 -3.27 -4.69 30.88
CA VAL A 52 -2.13 -3.83 30.55
C VAL A 52 -2.04 -2.66 31.54
N ARG A 53 -0.83 -2.39 32.05
CA ARG A 53 -0.58 -1.29 33.01
C ARG A 53 0.21 -0.14 32.42
N LYS A 54 1.00 -0.41 31.39
CA LYS A 54 1.82 0.58 30.69
C LYS A 54 1.53 0.48 29.21
N VAL A 55 1.36 1.62 28.55
CA VAL A 55 1.11 1.69 27.11
C VAL A 55 2.19 2.58 26.50
N VAL A 56 2.91 2.04 25.53
CA VAL A 56 3.91 2.73 24.73
C VAL A 56 3.33 2.90 23.33
N VAL A 57 3.06 4.14 22.93
CA VAL A 57 2.62 4.46 21.58
C VAL A 57 3.83 4.93 20.79
N VAL A 58 4.14 4.23 19.71
CA VAL A 58 5.29 4.50 18.85
C VAL A 58 4.82 5.17 17.57
N VAL A 59 5.44 6.30 17.21
CA VAL A 59 5.00 7.18 16.12
C VAL A 59 6.21 7.58 15.27
N ALA A 60 6.09 7.46 13.94
CA ALA A 60 7.14 7.85 13.00
C ALA A 60 7.13 9.36 12.70
N SER A 61 5.96 10.01 12.80
CA SER A 61 5.80 11.43 12.51
C SER A 61 6.40 12.33 13.59
N GLU A 62 7.27 13.26 13.17
CA GLU A 62 7.89 14.26 14.05
C GLU A 62 7.13 15.60 14.13
N HIS A 63 5.92 15.68 13.55
CA HIS A 63 5.11 16.88 13.67
C HIS A 63 4.70 17.11 15.15
N PRO A 64 5.06 18.27 15.76
CA PRO A 64 4.77 18.52 17.17
C PRO A 64 3.28 18.40 17.52
N GLU A 65 2.40 18.77 16.57
CA GLU A 65 0.95 18.65 16.73
C GLU A 65 0.48 17.20 16.89
N VAL A 66 1.13 16.24 16.22
CA VAL A 66 0.81 14.81 16.32
C VAL A 66 1.16 14.31 17.72
N TYR A 67 2.36 14.65 18.21
CA TYR A 67 2.79 14.33 19.56
C TYR A 67 1.81 14.90 20.60
N ASP A 68 1.45 16.18 20.49
CA ASP A 68 0.53 16.82 21.43
C ASP A 68 -0.87 16.20 21.42
N LYS A 69 -1.39 15.84 20.22
CA LYS A 69 -2.66 15.13 20.07
C LYS A 69 -2.63 13.76 20.74
N ILE A 70 -1.61 12.95 20.48
CA ILE A 70 -1.47 11.60 21.05
C ILE A 70 -1.23 11.67 22.56
N LYS A 71 -0.42 12.61 23.03
CA LYS A 71 -0.20 12.82 24.47
C LYS A 71 -1.47 13.27 25.19
N SER A 72 -2.20 14.22 24.62
CA SER A 72 -3.53 14.63 25.11
C SER A 72 -4.48 13.43 25.19
N LEU A 73 -4.41 12.55 24.19
CA LEU A 73 -5.20 11.33 24.17
C LEU A 73 -4.81 10.38 25.30
N LEU A 74 -3.53 10.06 25.46
CA LEU A 74 -3.05 9.18 26.53
C LEU A 74 -3.38 9.72 27.91
N ASN A 75 -3.27 11.03 28.13
CA ASN A 75 -3.66 11.67 29.39
C ASN A 75 -5.15 11.44 29.72
N ALA A 76 -6.02 11.28 28.70
CA ALA A 76 -7.42 10.96 28.93
C ALA A 76 -7.63 9.52 29.48
N PHE A 77 -6.60 8.67 29.42
CA PHE A 77 -6.59 7.30 29.91
C PHE A 77 -5.70 7.07 31.15
N ASP A 78 -5.16 8.13 31.78
CA ASP A 78 -4.28 8.03 32.97
C ASP A 78 -4.89 7.24 34.14
N ALA A 79 -6.22 7.16 34.21
CA ALA A 79 -6.93 6.36 35.22
C ALA A 79 -6.83 4.84 34.99
N PHE A 80 -6.46 4.41 33.78
CA PHE A 80 -6.41 3.00 33.36
C PHE A 80 -4.98 2.48 33.27
N PHE A 81 -4.07 3.24 32.65
CA PHE A 81 -2.68 2.82 32.43
C PHE A 81 -1.74 4.04 32.37
N LEU A 82 -0.43 3.79 32.53
CA LEU A 82 0.61 4.77 32.32
C LEU A 82 0.97 4.85 30.82
N GLY A 83 0.64 5.97 30.17
CA GLY A 83 0.94 6.20 28.75
C GLY A 83 2.28 6.89 28.51
N THR A 84 3.06 6.38 27.55
CA THR A 84 4.30 6.98 27.04
C THR A 84 4.24 7.07 25.52
N VAL A 85 4.74 8.18 24.97
CA VAL A 85 4.88 8.36 23.51
C VAL A 85 6.35 8.29 23.14
N VAL A 86 6.68 7.45 22.17
CA VAL A 86 7.99 7.36 21.53
C VAL A 86 7.85 7.93 20.12
N VAL A 87 8.64 8.96 19.82
CA VAL A 87 8.69 9.57 18.49
C VAL A 87 10.10 9.45 17.96
N ASP A 88 10.24 8.93 16.74
CA ASP A 88 11.53 8.83 16.05
C ASP A 88 11.30 8.85 14.52
N ARG A 89 11.96 9.77 13.80
CA ARG A 89 11.88 9.88 12.33
C ARG A 89 12.43 8.67 11.61
N THR A 90 13.34 7.92 12.24
CA THR A 90 13.97 6.77 11.58
C THR A 90 13.05 5.55 11.54
N ILE A 91 11.85 5.63 12.12
CA ILE A 91 10.90 4.52 12.11
C ILE A 91 10.30 4.40 10.70
N GLY A 92 10.79 3.43 9.94
CA GLY A 92 10.20 3.04 8.66
C GLY A 92 9.39 1.74 8.72
N SER A 93 9.43 1.03 9.84
CA SER A 93 8.88 -0.31 10.00
C SER A 93 8.47 -0.64 11.44
N VAL A 94 7.78 -1.76 11.62
CA VAL A 94 7.39 -2.25 12.96
C VAL A 94 8.63 -2.58 13.80
N GLY A 95 9.64 -3.20 13.20
CA GLY A 95 10.92 -3.54 13.82
C GLY A 95 11.66 -2.30 14.32
N ASP A 96 11.72 -1.23 13.52
CA ASP A 96 12.29 0.04 13.96
C ASP A 96 11.54 0.64 15.14
N GLY A 97 10.21 0.51 15.14
CA GLY A 97 9.38 0.97 16.25
C GLY A 97 9.66 0.22 17.56
N VAL A 98 9.83 -1.10 17.48
CA VAL A 98 10.22 -1.93 18.65
C VAL A 98 11.63 -1.56 19.12
N ARG A 99 12.61 -1.40 18.21
CA ARG A 99 13.97 -0.94 18.54
C ARG A 99 13.95 0.42 19.23
N ALA A 100 13.16 1.37 18.74
CA ALA A 100 13.07 2.70 19.32
C ALA A 100 12.53 2.66 20.76
N ALA A 101 11.52 1.82 21.03
CA ALA A 101 11.00 1.61 22.38
C ALA A 101 12.01 0.89 23.29
N ASP A 102 12.75 -0.09 22.77
CA ASP A 102 13.78 -0.84 23.52
C ASP A 102 14.98 0.04 23.89
N ARG A 103 15.46 0.89 22.98
CA ARG A 103 16.54 1.87 23.25
C ARG A 103 16.23 2.81 24.42
N GLN A 104 14.95 3.11 24.65
CA GLN A 104 14.49 3.92 25.78
C GLN A 104 14.29 3.11 27.07
N GLY A 105 14.55 1.81 27.04
CA GLY A 105 14.42 0.89 28.17
C GLY A 105 12.97 0.61 28.56
N LEU A 106 12.03 0.73 27.62
CA LEU A 106 10.60 0.58 27.90
C LEU A 106 10.12 -0.89 27.84
N LEU A 107 10.92 -1.79 27.25
CA LEU A 107 10.57 -3.19 26.97
C LEU A 107 11.32 -4.20 27.86
N MET A 108 11.46 -3.89 29.14
CA MET A 108 12.18 -4.73 30.12
C MET A 108 11.36 -5.92 30.65
N GLU A 109 10.04 -5.90 30.43
CA GLU A 109 9.07 -6.88 30.90
C GLU A 109 8.28 -7.47 29.74
N ASP A 110 7.57 -8.58 29.97
CA ASP A 110 6.70 -9.17 28.96
C ASP A 110 5.73 -8.10 28.42
N PHE A 111 5.55 -8.08 27.11
CA PHE A 111 4.80 -7.03 26.44
C PHE A 111 3.85 -7.58 25.38
N MET A 112 2.79 -6.85 25.11
CA MET A 112 1.86 -7.11 24.01
C MET A 112 2.20 -6.19 22.85
N LEU A 113 2.56 -6.75 21.71
CA LEU A 113 2.81 -6.03 20.47
C LEU A 113 1.52 -5.93 19.64
N ILE A 114 1.17 -4.70 19.28
CA ILE A 114 0.11 -4.37 18.33
C ILE A 114 0.78 -3.65 17.17
N HIS A 115 1.01 -4.38 16.08
CA HIS A 115 1.81 -3.89 14.96
C HIS A 115 1.04 -2.92 14.05
N ASN A 116 -0.29 -2.86 14.16
CA ASN A 116 -1.14 -2.03 13.31
C ASN A 116 -2.14 -1.22 14.17
N PRO A 117 -2.26 0.11 13.98
CA PRO A 117 -3.18 0.93 14.77
C PRO A 117 -4.66 0.59 14.54
N THR A 118 -4.99 -0.13 13.46
CA THR A 118 -6.36 -0.55 13.12
C THR A 118 -6.79 -1.83 13.82
N THR A 119 -5.92 -2.45 14.61
CA THR A 119 -6.26 -3.65 15.37
C THR A 119 -7.28 -3.35 16.47
N ILE A 120 -8.43 -4.02 16.41
CA ILE A 120 -9.48 -3.96 17.42
C ILE A 120 -9.86 -5.38 17.85
N CYS A 121 -10.00 -5.60 19.16
CA CYS A 121 -10.56 -6.80 19.74
C CYS A 121 -11.63 -6.43 20.79
N ALA A 122 -12.69 -7.22 20.90
CA ALA A 122 -13.72 -6.99 21.93
C ALA A 122 -13.43 -7.68 23.28
N SER A 123 -12.52 -8.66 23.29
CA SER A 123 -12.15 -9.43 24.49
C SER A 123 -11.11 -8.69 25.36
N SER A 124 -11.12 -8.95 26.66
CA SER A 124 -10.08 -8.48 27.59
C SER A 124 -8.75 -9.24 27.47
N LEU A 125 -8.75 -10.37 26.74
CA LEU A 125 -7.63 -11.29 26.58
C LEU A 125 -7.09 -11.86 27.91
N ASP A 126 -7.88 -11.82 28.99
CA ASP A 126 -7.44 -12.27 30.33
C ASP A 126 -6.90 -13.70 30.32
N ARG A 127 -7.61 -14.61 29.64
CA ARG A 127 -7.22 -16.02 29.50
C ARG A 127 -5.93 -16.18 28.71
N GLN A 128 -5.81 -15.50 27.57
CA GLN A 128 -4.65 -15.58 26.70
C GLN A 128 -3.39 -15.03 27.37
N ILE A 129 -3.53 -13.94 28.14
CA ILE A 129 -2.45 -13.36 28.92
C ILE A 129 -2.01 -14.33 30.04
N GLU A 130 -2.95 -14.96 30.75
CA GLU A 130 -2.64 -15.97 31.77
C GLU A 130 -1.93 -17.18 31.17
N GLU A 131 -2.43 -17.70 30.06
CA GLU A 131 -1.86 -18.83 29.32
C GLU A 131 -0.41 -18.54 28.87
N PHE A 132 -0.16 -17.34 28.32
CA PHE A 132 1.19 -16.93 27.96
C PHE A 132 2.13 -16.88 29.17
N PHE A 133 1.68 -16.34 30.30
CA PHE A 133 2.48 -16.33 31.52
C PHE A 133 2.72 -17.73 32.11
N GLU A 134 1.80 -18.68 31.91
CA GLU A 134 1.98 -20.08 32.32
C GLU A 134 3.01 -20.77 31.43
N LEU A 135 2.88 -20.65 30.09
CA LEU A 135 3.88 -21.15 29.14
C LEU A 135 5.28 -20.61 29.44
N ARG A 136 5.40 -19.32 29.78
CA ARG A 136 6.67 -18.67 30.17
C ARG A 136 7.25 -19.21 31.47
N LYS A 137 6.41 -19.60 32.43
CA LYS A 137 6.86 -20.17 33.71
C LYS A 137 7.37 -21.59 33.54
N GLU A 138 6.72 -22.36 32.67
CA GLU A 138 7.12 -23.71 32.33
C GLU A 138 8.43 -23.72 31.54
N ASN A 139 8.51 -22.89 30.50
CA ASN A 139 9.70 -22.76 29.68
C ASN A 139 10.00 -21.29 29.34
N LYS A 140 11.16 -20.82 29.77
CA LYS A 140 11.65 -19.46 29.45
C LYS A 140 12.04 -19.27 27.98
N ASN A 141 12.10 -20.36 27.21
CA ASN A 141 12.33 -20.33 25.79
C ASN A 141 11.04 -20.05 25.00
N ASN A 142 9.87 -20.03 25.64
CA ASN A 142 8.64 -19.61 24.97
C ASN A 142 8.69 -18.08 24.81
N THR A 143 8.93 -17.59 23.61
CA THR A 143 9.25 -16.19 23.37
C THR A 143 8.05 -15.39 22.90
N MET A 144 7.16 -16.03 22.14
CA MET A 144 6.04 -15.35 21.51
C MET A 144 4.79 -16.23 21.52
N MET A 145 3.63 -15.62 21.73
CA MET A 145 2.32 -16.21 21.46
C MET A 145 1.57 -15.33 20.47
N LEU A 146 1.26 -15.88 19.30
CA LEU A 146 0.50 -15.23 18.24
C LEU A 146 -1.00 -15.51 18.41
N LEU A 147 -1.82 -14.46 18.34
CA LEU A 147 -3.26 -14.60 18.43
C LEU A 147 -3.88 -14.63 17.04
N TYR A 148 -4.55 -15.75 16.73
CA TYR A 148 -5.28 -15.94 15.49
C TYR A 148 -6.78 -15.98 15.76
N ARG A 149 -7.59 -15.76 14.72
CA ARG A 149 -9.04 -16.00 14.76
C ARG A 149 -9.45 -16.91 13.62
N LYS A 150 -10.59 -17.58 13.74
CA LYS A 150 -11.15 -18.31 12.60
C LYS A 150 -11.61 -17.35 11.50
N SER A 151 -11.27 -17.71 10.28
CA SER A 151 -11.74 -17.12 9.03
C SER A 151 -12.84 -17.99 8.45
N HIS A 152 -13.79 -17.36 7.76
CA HIS A 152 -14.80 -18.10 6.99
C HIS A 152 -14.30 -18.45 5.58
N GLN A 153 -13.11 -17.98 5.21
CA GLN A 153 -12.43 -18.27 3.95
C GLN A 153 -11.27 -19.24 4.23
N ASN A 154 -11.18 -20.34 3.46
CA ASN A 154 -10.15 -21.38 3.59
C ASN A 154 -8.95 -21.15 2.65
N SER A 155 -8.69 -19.90 2.26
CA SER A 155 -7.61 -19.52 1.31
C SER A 155 -6.52 -18.70 1.99
N ASN A 156 -6.37 -18.83 3.31
CA ASN A 156 -5.30 -18.16 4.04
C ASN A 156 -4.03 -19.01 3.99
N VAL A 157 -2.88 -18.35 4.23
CA VAL A 157 -1.57 -18.99 4.36
C VAL A 157 -1.67 -20.16 5.34
N PRO A 158 -1.29 -21.40 4.95
CA PRO A 158 -1.30 -22.55 5.84
C PRO A 158 -0.29 -22.40 7.00
N LEU A 159 -0.76 -22.69 8.22
CA LEU A 159 0.10 -22.79 9.40
C LEU A 159 0.15 -24.24 9.90
N ALA A 160 1.36 -24.78 10.08
CA ALA A 160 1.58 -26.06 10.73
C ALA A 160 1.80 -25.85 12.24
N ILE A 161 0.94 -26.45 13.06
CA ILE A 161 0.90 -26.26 14.51
C ILE A 161 0.90 -27.62 15.21
N GLU A 162 1.66 -27.75 16.29
CA GLU A 162 1.62 -28.90 17.18
C GLU A 162 0.29 -28.97 17.94
N SER A 163 -0.40 -30.11 17.90
CA SER A 163 -1.75 -30.28 18.48
C SER A 163 -1.85 -30.08 20.00
N GLU A 164 -0.85 -30.53 20.77
CA GLU A 164 -0.91 -30.51 22.24
C GLU A 164 -0.54 -29.15 22.83
N THR A 165 0.53 -28.52 22.35
CA THR A 165 1.07 -27.28 22.94
C THR A 165 0.70 -26.02 22.15
N GLY A 166 0.20 -26.18 20.92
CA GLY A 166 -0.01 -25.07 20.01
C GLY A 166 1.28 -24.45 19.49
N LYS A 167 2.43 -25.11 19.59
CA LYS A 167 3.70 -24.61 19.06
C LYS A 167 3.64 -24.47 17.53
N LEU A 168 4.11 -23.35 17.01
CA LEU A 168 4.24 -23.09 15.58
C LEU A 168 5.45 -23.85 15.04
N LEU A 169 5.25 -24.63 13.98
CA LEU A 169 6.31 -25.42 13.34
C LEU A 169 6.72 -24.82 11.99
N ALA A 170 5.76 -24.38 11.18
CA ALA A 170 6.03 -23.78 9.87
C ALA A 170 4.90 -22.85 9.42
N ILE A 171 5.25 -21.87 8.59
CA ILE A 171 4.35 -21.02 7.81
C ILE A 171 4.66 -21.30 6.34
N ASP A 172 3.74 -21.92 5.62
CA ASP A 172 3.94 -22.30 4.21
C ASP A 172 3.31 -21.23 3.30
N GLU A 173 4.12 -20.30 2.79
CA GLU A 173 3.65 -19.22 1.90
C GLU A 173 3.51 -19.64 0.42
N GLU A 174 4.15 -20.74 0.01
CA GLU A 174 4.11 -21.20 -1.39
C GLU A 174 2.83 -22.01 -1.69
N GLU A 175 1.93 -21.45 -2.52
CA GLU A 175 0.92 -22.22 -3.25
C GLU A 175 1.60 -23.03 -4.38
N GLY A 176 2.37 -24.07 -4.01
CA GLY A 176 3.06 -24.98 -4.93
C GLY A 176 2.71 -26.44 -4.66
N ASP A 177 2.64 -27.26 -5.71
CA ASP A 177 2.25 -28.68 -5.70
C ASP A 177 2.81 -29.49 -4.51
N GLY A 178 1.93 -29.90 -3.61
CA GLY A 178 1.81 -31.30 -3.16
C GLY A 178 2.96 -31.99 -2.41
N ASP A 179 4.10 -31.34 -2.12
CA ASP A 179 5.18 -31.92 -1.29
C ASP A 179 5.54 -30.96 -0.16
N SER A 180 4.76 -30.97 0.92
CA SER A 180 5.20 -30.37 2.19
C SER A 180 6.34 -31.22 2.76
N ALA A 181 7.56 -30.68 2.79
CA ALA A 181 8.77 -31.37 3.25
C ALA A 181 8.81 -31.70 4.76
N TYR A 182 7.68 -31.58 5.47
CA TYR A 182 7.53 -31.79 6.91
C TYR A 182 6.67 -33.02 7.28
N ASP A 183 6.70 -34.07 6.46
CA ASP A 183 6.38 -35.42 6.93
C ASP A 183 7.61 -36.01 7.66
N SER A 184 7.90 -35.50 8.85
CA SER A 184 8.89 -36.09 9.76
C SER A 184 8.25 -36.53 11.08
N GLU A 185 8.61 -37.75 11.46
CA GLU A 185 8.02 -38.57 12.51
C GLU A 185 8.17 -37.96 13.91
N GLY A 186 7.06 -37.55 14.52
CA GLY A 186 6.98 -37.22 15.95
C GLY A 186 6.01 -36.06 16.21
N ASP A 187 4.95 -36.35 16.97
CA ASP A 187 3.86 -35.46 17.40
C ASP A 187 2.79 -35.12 16.35
N GLU A 188 1.52 -35.13 16.78
CA GLU A 188 0.36 -34.92 15.92
C GLU A 188 0.33 -33.47 15.40
N THR A 189 0.87 -33.24 14.20
CA THR A 189 0.87 -31.93 13.52
C THR A 189 -0.50 -31.63 12.88
N ILE A 190 -0.99 -30.40 13.06
CA ILE A 190 -2.23 -29.91 12.49
C ILE A 190 -1.94 -28.72 11.57
N THR A 191 -2.17 -28.89 10.27
CA THR A 191 -2.13 -27.80 9.30
C THR A 191 -3.48 -27.08 9.26
N ARG A 192 -3.50 -25.76 9.45
CA ARG A 192 -4.72 -24.95 9.41
C ARG A 192 -4.66 -23.84 8.36
N LYS A 193 -5.70 -23.81 7.52
CA LYS A 193 -5.97 -22.75 6.51
C LYS A 193 -7.22 -21.91 6.86
N ASP A 194 -7.91 -22.26 7.94
CA ASP A 194 -9.14 -21.65 8.40
C ASP A 194 -8.91 -20.51 9.41
N ILE A 195 -7.66 -20.08 9.60
CA ILE A 195 -7.28 -19.05 10.59
C ILE A 195 -6.66 -17.84 9.91
N ILE A 196 -6.81 -16.66 10.52
CA ILE A 196 -6.24 -15.40 10.05
C ILE A 196 -5.61 -14.67 11.24
N ASP A 197 -4.48 -14.01 11.00
CA ASP A 197 -3.78 -13.25 12.01
C ASP A 197 -4.63 -12.07 12.50
N THR A 198 -4.59 -11.83 13.80
CA THR A 198 -5.25 -10.69 14.43
C THR A 198 -4.34 -9.48 14.57
N GLY A 199 -3.04 -9.63 14.33
CA GLY A 199 -2.03 -8.60 14.53
C GLY A 199 -1.69 -8.30 15.98
N ILE A 200 -2.10 -9.18 16.89
CA ILE A 200 -1.80 -9.12 18.32
C ILE A 200 -0.83 -10.25 18.65
N ALA A 201 0.33 -9.90 19.22
CA ALA A 201 1.30 -10.86 19.73
C ALA A 201 1.62 -10.58 21.20
N LEU A 202 1.73 -11.62 22.01
CA LEU A 202 2.30 -11.55 23.36
C LEU A 202 3.76 -11.97 23.26
N CYS A 203 4.67 -11.11 23.73
CA CYS A 203 6.10 -11.22 23.49
C CYS A 203 6.85 -11.17 24.82
N ALA A 204 7.90 -11.98 24.92
CA ALA A 204 8.90 -11.86 25.97
C ALA A 204 9.92 -10.77 25.61
N PRO A 205 10.64 -10.19 26.59
CA PRO A 205 11.63 -9.13 26.35
C PRO A 205 12.71 -9.46 25.33
N ASN A 206 13.04 -10.74 25.16
CA ASN A 206 14.06 -11.17 24.21
C ASN A 206 13.64 -10.92 22.75
N VAL A 207 12.34 -10.86 22.45
CA VAL A 207 11.86 -10.46 21.12
C VAL A 207 12.38 -9.06 20.77
N ALA A 208 12.34 -8.11 21.72
CA ALA A 208 12.88 -6.78 21.50
C ALA A 208 14.40 -6.80 21.31
N THR A 209 15.12 -7.68 22.04
CA THR A 209 16.57 -7.81 21.87
C THR A 209 16.96 -8.41 20.52
N GLU A 210 16.15 -9.32 19.95
CA GLU A 210 16.39 -9.85 18.59
C GLU A 210 16.24 -8.75 17.54
N PHE A 211 15.21 -7.91 17.63
CA PHE A 211 15.08 -6.75 16.76
C PHE A 211 16.25 -5.78 16.92
N THR A 212 16.71 -5.53 18.15
CA THR A 212 17.86 -4.65 18.39
C THR A 212 19.18 -5.25 17.89
N GLY A 213 19.33 -6.58 17.93
CA GLY A 213 20.52 -7.30 17.45
C GLY A 213 20.62 -7.41 15.94
N ASN A 214 19.48 -7.56 15.25
CA ASN A 214 19.39 -7.78 13.82
C ASN A 214 18.61 -6.64 13.16
N PHE A 215 19.31 -5.74 12.47
CA PHE A 215 18.71 -4.53 11.85
C PHE A 215 17.89 -4.84 10.60
N ASP A 216 18.09 -6.01 9.99
CA ASP A 216 17.43 -6.38 8.75
C ASP A 216 15.94 -6.70 8.95
N PHE A 217 15.52 -7.06 10.16
CA PHE A 217 14.12 -7.37 10.47
C PHE A 217 13.26 -6.09 10.49
N GLN A 218 12.49 -5.87 9.43
CA GLN A 218 11.57 -4.74 9.29
C GLN A 218 10.21 -5.07 9.89
N GLU A 219 9.67 -6.24 9.62
CA GLU A 219 8.34 -6.65 10.08
C GLU A 219 8.39 -7.77 11.12
N ARG A 220 7.26 -8.02 11.78
CA ARG A 220 7.15 -9.13 12.74
C ARG A 220 7.37 -10.49 12.07
N ASP A 221 6.91 -10.64 10.83
CA ASP A 221 6.85 -11.93 10.16
C ASP A 221 8.26 -12.44 9.79
N GLU A 222 9.17 -11.55 9.37
CA GLU A 222 10.59 -11.88 9.14
C GLU A 222 11.29 -12.40 10.41
N LEU A 223 10.93 -11.87 11.59
CA LEU A 223 11.45 -12.39 12.86
C LEU A 223 10.88 -13.79 13.16
N ILE A 224 9.62 -14.04 12.81
CA ILE A 224 8.99 -15.35 13.00
C ILE A 224 9.72 -16.38 12.13
N ASP A 225 9.95 -16.07 10.85
CA ASP A 225 10.67 -16.94 9.92
C ASP A 225 12.09 -17.22 10.43
N HIS A 226 12.81 -16.18 10.87
CA HIS A 226 14.14 -16.34 11.44
C HIS A 226 14.18 -17.27 12.66
N ILE A 227 13.18 -17.17 13.55
CA ILE A 227 13.09 -18.03 14.74
C ILE A 227 12.80 -19.49 14.35
N LEU A 228 11.94 -19.70 13.35
CA LEU A 228 11.59 -21.04 12.87
C LEU A 228 12.76 -21.70 12.13
N GLU A 229 13.48 -20.97 11.28
CA GLU A 229 14.65 -21.46 10.57
C GLU A 229 15.83 -21.80 11.49
N ASN A 230 15.98 -21.06 12.59
CA ASN A 230 17.13 -21.18 13.50
C ASN A 230 16.75 -21.76 14.88
N GLU A 231 15.72 -22.61 14.93
CA GLU A 231 15.20 -23.16 16.19
C GLU A 231 16.29 -23.87 17.02
N GLU A 232 17.14 -24.66 16.37
CA GLU A 232 18.21 -25.43 17.02
C GLU A 232 19.24 -24.53 17.75
N VAL A 233 19.46 -23.31 17.26
CA VAL A 233 20.49 -22.40 17.76
C VAL A 233 19.91 -21.40 18.75
N LEU A 234 18.77 -20.78 18.40
CA LEU A 234 18.14 -19.77 19.22
C LEU A 234 17.43 -20.38 20.42
N CYS A 235 16.96 -21.64 20.30
CA CYS A 235 16.13 -22.31 21.29
C CYS A 235 14.95 -21.43 21.71
N GLN A 236 14.23 -20.85 20.75
CA GLN A 236 13.10 -19.96 20.96
C GLN A 236 11.84 -20.60 20.37
N ASN A 237 10.75 -20.62 21.14
CA ASN A 237 9.48 -21.23 20.72
C ASN A 237 8.40 -20.17 20.53
N ILE A 238 7.64 -20.32 19.45
CA ILE A 238 6.46 -19.52 19.14
C ILE A 238 5.22 -20.40 19.31
N HIS A 239 4.20 -19.90 20.00
CA HIS A 239 2.91 -20.58 20.16
C HIS A 239 1.80 -19.84 19.42
N VAL A 240 0.80 -20.57 18.91
CA VAL A 240 -0.39 -20.04 18.25
C VAL A 240 -1.61 -20.33 19.10
N HIS A 241 -2.34 -19.28 19.48
CA HIS A 241 -3.62 -19.40 20.16
C HIS A 241 -4.75 -18.88 19.27
N VAL A 242 -5.77 -19.70 19.05
CA VAL A 242 -6.97 -19.26 18.31
C VAL A 242 -8.03 -18.77 19.25
N LEU A 243 -8.41 -17.51 19.06
CA LEU A 243 -9.52 -16.90 19.77
C LEU A 243 -10.83 -17.64 19.45
N PRO A 244 -11.72 -17.83 20.44
CA PRO A 244 -13.05 -18.39 20.22
C PRO A 244 -13.84 -17.61 19.16
N ASP A 245 -14.71 -18.30 18.42
CA ASP A 245 -15.49 -17.73 17.32
C ASP A 245 -16.41 -16.58 17.78
N GLU A 246 -16.75 -16.53 19.06
CA GLU A 246 -17.55 -15.48 19.68
C GLU A 246 -16.77 -14.18 19.97
N VAL A 247 -15.43 -14.20 19.84
CA VAL A 247 -14.57 -13.04 20.09
C VAL A 247 -14.30 -12.31 18.78
N PRO A 248 -14.98 -11.18 18.51
CA PRO A 248 -14.69 -10.39 17.33
C PRO A 248 -13.36 -9.66 17.52
N SER A 249 -12.39 -10.02 16.68
CA SER A 249 -11.13 -9.32 16.47
C SER A 249 -10.93 -9.04 14.98
N TYR A 250 -10.31 -7.92 14.66
CA TYR A 250 -10.05 -7.53 13.28
C TYR A 250 -8.85 -6.59 13.21
N THR A 251 -8.06 -6.74 12.15
CA THR A 251 -6.96 -5.86 11.78
C THR A 251 -7.09 -5.57 10.29
N ALA A 252 -6.86 -4.33 9.89
CA ALA A 252 -7.00 -3.93 8.51
C ALA A 252 -5.64 -3.73 7.84
N ASN A 253 -5.35 -4.55 6.84
CA ASN A 253 -4.07 -4.56 6.12
C ASN A 253 -4.17 -3.97 4.71
N ASN A 254 -5.38 -3.71 4.21
CA ASN A 254 -5.64 -3.05 2.93
C ASN A 254 -6.93 -2.21 2.98
N MET A 255 -7.23 -1.49 1.89
CA MET A 255 -8.43 -0.64 1.81
C MET A 255 -9.75 -1.43 1.93
N ALA A 256 -9.82 -2.65 1.39
CA ALA A 256 -11.02 -3.47 1.49
C ALA A 256 -11.29 -3.88 2.95
N ASP A 257 -10.24 -4.23 3.68
CA ASP A 257 -10.30 -4.55 5.09
C ASP A 257 -10.74 -3.36 5.94
N LEU A 258 -10.30 -2.14 5.62
CA LEU A 258 -10.77 -0.94 6.33
C LEU A 258 -12.27 -0.74 6.17
N ILE A 259 -12.78 -0.88 4.95
CA ILE A 259 -14.22 -0.75 4.66
C ILE A 259 -15.01 -1.85 5.40
N GLN A 260 -14.45 -3.06 5.45
CA GLN A 260 -15.05 -4.19 6.15
C GLN A 260 -15.02 -4.02 7.68
N MET A 261 -13.91 -3.53 8.21
CA MET A 261 -13.75 -3.15 9.61
C MET A 261 -14.74 -2.05 10.00
N GLN A 262 -14.87 -1.00 9.19
CA GLN A 262 -15.85 0.06 9.35
C GLN A 262 -17.27 -0.52 9.44
N ARG A 263 -17.60 -1.46 8.55
CA ARG A 263 -18.91 -2.13 8.56
C ARG A 263 -19.16 -2.84 9.89
N TYR A 264 -18.20 -3.63 10.36
CA TYR A 264 -18.31 -4.33 11.63
C TYR A 264 -18.41 -3.37 12.82
N PHE A 265 -17.67 -2.27 12.79
CA PHE A 265 -17.71 -1.22 13.82
C PHE A 265 -19.06 -0.51 13.88
N LEU A 266 -19.62 -0.08 12.74
CA LEU A 266 -20.93 0.56 12.68
C LEU A 266 -22.06 -0.40 13.10
N GLN A 267 -21.92 -1.67 12.76
CA GLN A 267 -22.86 -2.74 13.14
C GLN A 267 -22.70 -3.23 14.59
N ARG A 268 -21.74 -2.69 15.36
CA ARG A 268 -21.49 -3.01 16.77
C ARG A 268 -21.00 -4.44 17.04
N TRP A 269 -20.32 -5.04 16.08
CA TRP A 269 -19.69 -6.35 16.31
C TRP A 269 -18.68 -6.27 17.45
N PHE A 270 -17.92 -5.18 17.57
CA PHE A 270 -16.91 -5.00 18.64
C PHE A 270 -17.47 -4.51 19.99
N SER A 271 -18.75 -4.70 20.27
CA SER A 271 -19.38 -4.24 21.53
C SER A 271 -18.57 -4.71 22.75
N PRO A 272 -18.25 -3.82 23.71
CA PRO A 272 -18.85 -2.51 23.96
C PRO A 272 -18.15 -1.32 23.27
N LEU A 273 -17.19 -1.57 22.37
CA LEU A 273 -16.64 -0.58 21.46
C LEU A 273 -17.65 -0.38 20.33
N ALA A 274 -18.15 0.84 20.20
CA ALA A 274 -19.21 1.15 19.25
C ALA A 274 -19.14 2.61 18.83
N ALA A 275 -19.64 2.88 17.63
CA ALA A 275 -19.65 4.20 17.02
C ALA A 275 -20.48 5.26 17.79
N ASN A 276 -21.27 4.88 18.80
CA ASN A 276 -21.98 5.84 19.65
C ASN A 276 -21.13 6.39 20.80
N ARG A 277 -19.87 5.96 20.95
CA ARG A 277 -18.96 6.52 21.94
C ARG A 277 -18.35 7.82 21.46
N ARG A 278 -18.15 8.75 22.39
CA ARG A 278 -17.40 9.98 22.15
C ARG A 278 -15.93 9.73 22.44
N SER A 279 -15.07 10.46 21.74
CA SER A 279 -13.65 10.53 22.10
C SER A 279 -13.52 10.91 23.57
N MET A 280 -12.61 10.21 24.26
CA MET A 280 -12.28 10.53 25.66
C MET A 280 -11.55 11.89 25.76
N ALA A 281 -10.92 12.34 24.67
CA ALA A 281 -10.27 13.63 24.58
C ALA A 281 -11.27 14.78 24.29
N ASP A 282 -12.47 14.49 23.76
CA ASP A 282 -13.50 15.51 23.52
C ASP A 282 -14.12 15.99 24.85
N ARG A 283 -13.67 17.17 25.31
CA ARG A 283 -14.19 17.84 26.51
C ARG A 283 -15.44 18.67 26.24
N SER A 284 -15.93 18.71 25.00
CA SER A 284 -17.13 19.47 24.63
C SER A 284 -18.37 18.87 25.30
N ARG A 285 -19.09 19.69 26.07
CA ARG A 285 -20.36 19.30 26.69
C ARG A 285 -21.53 19.31 25.72
N ASN A 286 -21.38 19.94 24.55
CA ASN A 286 -22.47 20.20 23.63
C ASN A 286 -22.57 19.15 22.50
N SER A 287 -21.51 18.36 22.23
CA SER A 287 -21.56 17.27 21.25
C SER A 287 -22.26 16.03 21.85
N ARG A 288 -23.37 15.59 21.25
CA ARG A 288 -24.05 14.32 21.64
C ARG A 288 -24.23 13.44 20.40
N ILE A 289 -23.91 12.16 20.54
CA ILE A 289 -24.15 11.15 19.50
C ILE A 289 -25.49 10.48 19.77
N VAL A 290 -26.45 10.69 18.86
CA VAL A 290 -27.77 10.06 18.91
C VAL A 290 -27.74 8.82 18.03
N THR A 291 -28.20 7.68 18.59
CA THR A 291 -28.36 6.44 17.83
C THR A 291 -29.82 6.29 17.40
N HIS A 292 -30.02 5.98 16.12
CA HIS A 292 -31.29 5.63 15.51
C HIS A 292 -31.33 4.14 15.11
N ARG A 293 -32.49 3.68 14.60
CA ARG A 293 -32.61 2.32 14.03
C ARG A 293 -31.67 2.16 12.82
N ASN A 294 -31.43 0.91 12.43
CA ASN A 294 -30.53 0.54 11.33
C ASN A 294 -29.09 1.03 11.53
N ASN A 295 -28.61 1.09 12.78
CA ASN A 295 -27.24 1.49 13.12
C ASN A 295 -26.85 2.87 12.54
N VAL A 296 -27.78 3.83 12.61
CA VAL A 296 -27.52 5.21 12.20
C VAL A 296 -27.11 6.04 13.41
N TYR A 297 -25.98 6.71 13.32
CA TYR A 297 -25.37 7.53 14.37
C TYR A 297 -25.24 8.97 13.89
N ILE A 298 -25.73 9.93 14.67
CA ILE A 298 -25.72 11.35 14.29
C ILE A 298 -25.11 12.15 15.44
N THR A 299 -24.05 12.89 15.15
CA THR A 299 -23.45 13.83 16.08
C THR A 299 -24.18 15.17 15.99
N THR A 300 -24.87 15.53 17.06
CA THR A 300 -25.63 16.78 17.19
C THR A 300 -24.91 17.73 18.13
N ARG A 301 -24.72 18.99 17.73
CA ARG A 301 -24.16 20.04 18.61
C ARG A 301 -25.23 20.96 19.21
N ASP A 302 -26.32 21.30 18.50
CA ASP A 302 -27.45 22.07 19.08
C ASP A 302 -28.80 21.95 18.29
N GLU A 303 -28.84 21.30 17.12
CA GLU A 303 -30.05 21.19 16.29
C GLU A 303 -30.54 19.76 16.08
N LYS A 304 -31.87 19.60 15.98
CA LYS A 304 -32.54 18.33 15.67
C LYS A 304 -32.50 18.08 14.17
N THR A 305 -31.60 17.24 13.70
CA THR A 305 -31.64 16.70 12.32
C THR A 305 -33.01 16.06 12.08
N SER A 306 -33.73 16.55 11.05
CA SER A 306 -35.10 16.11 10.76
C SER A 306 -35.17 14.63 10.36
N SER A 307 -35.97 13.85 11.08
CA SER A 307 -36.17 12.40 10.89
C SER A 307 -36.69 11.99 9.50
N LYS A 308 -37.31 12.91 8.74
CA LYS A 308 -37.80 12.65 7.38
C LYS A 308 -36.67 12.39 6.36
N LYS A 309 -35.45 12.85 6.62
CA LYS A 309 -34.29 12.66 5.72
C LYS A 309 -33.56 11.32 5.89
N LEU A 310 -33.98 10.47 6.84
CA LEU A 310 -33.25 9.25 7.24
C LEU A 310 -33.79 7.93 6.63
N GLN A 311 -34.71 7.99 5.67
CA GLN A 311 -35.46 6.79 5.22
C GLN A 311 -34.61 5.76 4.45
N LYS A 312 -33.48 6.16 3.86
CA LYS A 312 -32.59 5.29 3.06
C LYS A 312 -31.17 5.22 3.64
N MET A 313 -31.07 5.09 4.97
CA MET A 313 -29.80 5.00 5.68
C MET A 313 -29.69 3.66 6.42
N ASN A 314 -28.58 2.96 6.23
CA ASN A 314 -28.25 1.73 6.94
C ASN A 314 -26.76 1.72 7.31
N SER A 315 -26.46 1.51 8.59
CA SER A 315 -25.10 1.54 9.13
C SER A 315 -24.36 2.82 8.70
N VAL A 316 -24.80 3.97 9.20
CA VAL A 316 -24.28 5.28 8.78
C VAL A 316 -23.83 6.08 9.99
N PHE A 317 -22.67 6.71 9.92
CA PHE A 317 -22.22 7.69 10.90
C PHE A 317 -22.15 9.08 10.27
N LEU A 318 -22.89 10.04 10.84
CA LEU A 318 -22.85 11.44 10.45
C LEU A 318 -22.19 12.27 11.57
N SER A 319 -21.06 12.89 11.26
CA SER A 319 -20.40 13.82 12.18
C SER A 319 -21.17 15.15 12.31
N ALA A 320 -20.62 16.08 13.10
CA ALA A 320 -21.22 17.38 13.31
C ALA A 320 -21.25 18.22 12.02
N ASN A 321 -22.22 19.13 11.92
CA ASN A 321 -22.33 20.10 10.82
C ASN A 321 -22.47 19.50 9.41
N VAL A 322 -22.94 18.26 9.30
CA VAL A 322 -23.19 17.62 8.00
C VAL A 322 -24.52 18.08 7.42
N VAL A 323 -24.50 18.54 6.17
CA VAL A 323 -25.69 18.94 5.41
C VAL A 323 -26.03 17.85 4.39
N VAL A 324 -27.25 17.31 4.46
CA VAL A 324 -27.73 16.27 3.53
C VAL A 324 -28.92 16.78 2.73
N GLY A 325 -28.81 16.65 1.40
CA GLY A 325 -29.85 16.94 0.42
C GLY A 325 -31.03 15.98 0.43
N SER A 326 -31.90 16.10 -0.57
CA SER A 326 -33.08 15.25 -0.77
C SER A 326 -32.74 14.03 -1.62
N GLY A 327 -33.37 12.88 -1.34
CA GLY A 327 -33.22 11.67 -2.17
C GLY A 327 -31.91 10.89 -1.99
N VAL A 328 -31.10 11.24 -0.98
CA VAL A 328 -29.82 10.59 -0.68
C VAL A 328 -30.01 9.17 -0.15
N ALA A 329 -29.18 8.22 -0.60
CA ALA A 329 -29.13 6.85 -0.10
C ALA A 329 -27.72 6.53 0.42
N MET A 330 -27.64 5.98 1.64
CA MET A 330 -26.37 5.64 2.30
C MET A 330 -26.43 4.23 2.89
N ASP A 331 -25.45 3.40 2.57
CA ASP A 331 -25.28 2.07 3.16
C ASP A 331 -23.82 1.83 3.54
N ASN A 332 -23.54 1.59 4.81
CA ASN A 332 -22.19 1.45 5.36
C ASN A 332 -21.30 2.67 5.07
N VAL A 333 -21.68 3.85 5.56
CA VAL A 333 -21.00 5.12 5.25
C VAL A 333 -20.60 5.88 6.51
N VAL A 334 -19.37 6.37 6.56
CA VAL A 334 -18.91 7.34 7.58
C VAL A 334 -18.72 8.70 6.91
N VAL A 335 -19.31 9.74 7.49
CA VAL A 335 -19.24 11.11 6.99
C VAL A 335 -18.57 12.02 8.04
N GLY A 336 -17.45 12.63 7.64
CA GLY A 336 -16.66 13.56 8.44
C GLY A 336 -17.37 14.87 8.81
N GLU A 337 -16.71 15.69 9.62
CA GLU A 337 -17.29 16.96 10.12
C GLU A 337 -17.40 17.99 8.98
N GLY A 338 -18.53 18.70 8.90
CA GLY A 338 -18.72 19.79 7.95
C GLY A 338 -18.97 19.39 6.49
N CYS A 339 -19.22 18.11 6.21
CA CYS A 339 -19.51 17.65 4.84
C CYS A 339 -20.84 18.19 4.31
N LYS A 340 -20.90 18.40 2.99
CA LYS A 340 -22.09 18.84 2.27
C LYS A 340 -22.43 17.82 1.19
N ILE A 341 -23.62 17.24 1.24
CA ILE A 341 -24.08 16.19 0.33
C ILE A 341 -25.29 16.71 -0.42
N GLY A 342 -25.20 16.79 -1.73
CA GLY A 342 -26.25 17.26 -2.63
C GLY A 342 -27.42 16.31 -2.78
N ASP A 343 -28.32 16.65 -3.69
CA ASP A 343 -29.54 15.90 -3.96
C ASP A 343 -29.28 14.65 -4.83
N ASN A 344 -30.05 13.58 -4.58
CA ASN A 344 -30.00 12.31 -5.33
C ASN A 344 -28.61 11.62 -5.36
N VAL A 345 -27.82 11.79 -4.30
CA VAL A 345 -26.50 11.13 -4.15
C VAL A 345 -26.66 9.70 -3.62
N VAL A 346 -25.83 8.78 -4.12
CA VAL A 346 -25.78 7.39 -3.64
C VAL A 346 -24.38 7.10 -3.10
N LEU A 347 -24.31 6.69 -1.83
CA LEU A 347 -23.07 6.34 -1.14
C LEU A 347 -23.17 4.91 -0.61
N LYS A 348 -22.23 4.04 -0.98
CA LYS A 348 -22.19 2.65 -0.51
C LYS A 348 -20.78 2.25 -0.12
N ASN A 349 -20.59 1.77 1.10
CA ASN A 349 -19.28 1.34 1.59
C ASN A 349 -18.21 2.43 1.46
N CYS A 350 -18.55 3.66 1.83
CA CYS A 350 -17.66 4.82 1.66
C CYS A 350 -17.20 5.39 3.01
N THR A 351 -15.98 5.91 3.02
CA THR A 351 -15.46 6.71 4.14
C THR A 351 -15.17 8.10 3.61
N LEU A 352 -15.82 9.12 4.15
CA LEU A 352 -15.63 10.52 3.77
C LEU A 352 -14.94 11.28 4.89
N GLY A 353 -13.83 11.93 4.57
CA GLY A 353 -13.12 12.87 5.44
C GLY A 353 -13.93 14.11 5.79
N SER A 354 -13.35 14.99 6.59
CA SER A 354 -13.92 16.27 7.00
C SER A 354 -13.98 17.24 5.81
N GLY A 355 -14.99 18.11 5.77
CA GLY A 355 -15.09 19.17 4.75
C GLY A 355 -15.44 18.69 3.33
N VAL A 356 -15.67 17.39 3.11
CA VAL A 356 -16.01 16.85 1.78
C VAL A 356 -17.33 17.43 1.25
N THR A 357 -17.32 17.92 0.01
CA THR A 357 -18.51 18.45 -0.68
C THR A 357 -18.85 17.60 -1.88
N ILE A 358 -20.05 17.03 -1.93
CA ILE A 358 -20.55 16.18 -3.02
C ILE A 358 -21.73 16.87 -3.67
N ALA A 359 -21.63 17.20 -4.96
CA ALA A 359 -22.75 17.79 -5.70
C ALA A 359 -23.82 16.74 -6.10
N GLU A 360 -24.87 17.20 -6.78
CA GLU A 360 -26.05 16.38 -7.08
C GLU A 360 -25.76 15.23 -8.04
N LYS A 361 -26.54 14.15 -7.90
CA LYS A 361 -26.53 12.95 -8.77
C LYS A 361 -25.19 12.20 -8.83
N THR A 362 -24.32 12.39 -7.83
CA THR A 362 -23.04 11.68 -7.75
C THR A 362 -23.21 10.30 -7.09
N CYS A 363 -22.47 9.31 -7.59
CA CYS A 363 -22.46 7.94 -7.07
C CYS A 363 -21.05 7.53 -6.62
N LEU A 364 -20.93 7.15 -5.34
CA LEU A 364 -19.69 6.64 -4.74
C LEU A 364 -19.93 5.23 -4.21
N THR A 365 -19.07 4.28 -4.59
CA THR A 365 -19.15 2.89 -4.13
C THR A 365 -17.76 2.38 -3.74
N ASN A 366 -17.63 1.78 -2.55
CA ASN A 366 -16.40 1.13 -2.07
C ASN A 366 -15.16 2.04 -2.16
N CYS A 367 -15.26 3.30 -1.74
CA CYS A 367 -14.18 4.29 -1.89
C CYS A 367 -13.84 5.00 -0.57
N ILE A 368 -12.59 5.42 -0.44
CA ILE A 368 -12.09 6.20 0.70
C ILE A 368 -11.72 7.59 0.19
N ILE A 369 -12.34 8.62 0.74
CA ILE A 369 -12.18 10.02 0.34
C ILE A 369 -11.58 10.77 1.52
N ASP A 370 -10.42 11.41 1.33
CA ASP A 370 -9.76 12.17 2.39
C ASP A 370 -10.39 13.57 2.57
N ASP A 371 -9.83 14.36 3.48
CA ASP A 371 -10.37 15.66 3.88
C ASP A 371 -10.42 16.69 2.73
N ASN A 372 -11.43 17.57 2.76
CA ASN A 372 -11.64 18.72 1.86
C ASN A 372 -11.78 18.39 0.37
N VAL A 373 -12.16 17.16 0.01
CA VAL A 373 -12.42 16.80 -1.39
C VAL A 373 -13.75 17.39 -1.88
N THR A 374 -13.75 17.94 -3.09
CA THR A 374 -14.97 18.48 -3.73
C THR A 374 -15.30 17.69 -4.99
N PHE A 375 -16.54 17.21 -5.11
CA PHE A 375 -17.06 16.56 -6.31
C PHE A 375 -18.04 17.48 -7.02
N GLY A 376 -17.83 17.61 -8.32
CA GLY A 376 -18.77 18.19 -9.26
C GLY A 376 -20.06 17.40 -9.42
N LEU A 377 -20.92 17.90 -10.31
CA LEU A 377 -22.22 17.34 -10.63
C LEU A 377 -22.06 16.03 -11.42
N ASN A 378 -22.93 15.05 -11.14
CA ASN A 378 -23.04 13.83 -11.95
C ASN A 378 -21.73 13.02 -12.08
N CYS A 379 -20.94 12.94 -11.01
CA CYS A 379 -19.72 12.13 -10.99
C CYS A 379 -20.04 10.66 -10.68
N THR A 380 -19.28 9.74 -11.27
CA THR A 380 -19.34 8.30 -10.94
C THR A 380 -17.96 7.81 -10.54
N ILE A 381 -17.82 7.33 -9.30
CA ILE A 381 -16.56 6.83 -8.78
C ILE A 381 -16.66 5.31 -8.60
N GLY A 382 -15.71 4.62 -9.21
CA GLY A 382 -15.55 3.18 -9.16
C GLY A 382 -15.18 2.62 -7.80
N GLN A 383 -15.14 1.30 -7.71
CA GLN A 383 -14.82 0.55 -6.50
C GLN A 383 -13.34 0.58 -6.20
N GLY A 384 -12.95 0.58 -4.93
CA GLY A 384 -11.54 0.55 -4.52
C GLY A 384 -10.79 1.87 -4.76
N CYS A 385 -11.51 2.97 -5.04
CA CYS A 385 -10.87 4.25 -5.30
C CYS A 385 -10.45 4.95 -4.00
N TYR A 386 -9.28 5.60 -4.06
CA TYR A 386 -8.82 6.55 -3.05
C TYR A 386 -8.69 7.94 -3.67
N ILE A 387 -9.22 8.97 -2.99
CA ILE A 387 -9.06 10.37 -3.42
C ILE A 387 -8.37 11.14 -2.30
N GLU A 388 -7.23 11.72 -2.64
CA GLU A 388 -6.35 12.44 -1.73
C GLU A 388 -6.97 13.77 -1.26
N LYS A 389 -6.45 14.29 -0.14
CA LYS A 389 -6.89 15.53 0.49
C LYS A 389 -6.85 16.72 -0.47
N ASP A 390 -7.79 17.64 -0.26
CA ASP A 390 -7.89 18.91 -0.98
C ASP A 390 -7.98 18.75 -2.52
N TYR A 391 -8.49 17.63 -3.02
CA TYR A 391 -8.69 17.37 -4.45
C TYR A 391 -10.06 17.84 -4.94
N THR A 392 -10.15 18.28 -6.21
CA THR A 392 -11.42 18.66 -6.83
C THR A 392 -11.70 17.81 -8.07
N VAL A 393 -12.76 17.03 -8.03
CA VAL A 393 -13.26 16.22 -9.15
C VAL A 393 -14.25 17.06 -9.95
N ALA A 394 -14.01 17.20 -11.26
CA ALA A 394 -14.84 18.01 -12.15
C ALA A 394 -16.22 17.38 -12.44
N ASP A 395 -17.16 18.20 -12.90
CA ASP A 395 -18.50 17.74 -13.32
C ASP A 395 -18.40 16.63 -14.38
N ASN A 396 -19.32 15.67 -14.33
CA ASN A 396 -19.42 14.52 -15.24
C ASN A 396 -18.18 13.61 -15.30
N SER A 397 -17.30 13.68 -14.30
CA SER A 397 -16.13 12.82 -14.23
C SER A 397 -16.49 11.38 -13.87
N ILE A 398 -15.83 10.44 -14.53
CA ILE A 398 -15.91 9.01 -14.26
C ILE A 398 -14.53 8.55 -13.84
N ILE A 399 -14.39 8.07 -12.61
CA ILE A 399 -13.15 7.49 -12.10
C ILE A 399 -13.34 5.98 -12.08
N HIS A 400 -12.44 5.26 -12.74
CA HIS A 400 -12.49 3.81 -12.87
C HIS A 400 -12.09 3.10 -11.57
N ASP A 401 -12.52 1.85 -11.43
CA ASP A 401 -12.22 1.01 -10.28
C ASP A 401 -10.71 0.95 -9.99
N ASN A 402 -10.35 0.86 -8.71
CA ASN A 402 -9.00 0.77 -8.15
C ASN A 402 -8.09 1.97 -8.47
N SER A 403 -8.66 3.11 -8.87
CA SER A 403 -7.91 4.34 -9.13
C SER A 403 -7.51 5.06 -7.83
N ILE A 404 -6.25 5.49 -7.77
CA ILE A 404 -5.73 6.38 -6.73
C ILE A 404 -5.60 7.76 -7.37
N VAL A 405 -6.34 8.74 -6.84
CA VAL A 405 -6.37 10.11 -7.36
C VAL A 405 -5.68 11.02 -6.37
N SER A 406 -4.45 11.44 -6.69
CA SER A 406 -3.65 12.37 -5.90
C SER A 406 -3.34 13.64 -6.70
N LYS A 407 -2.95 14.72 -6.00
CA LYS A 407 -2.45 15.94 -6.64
C LYS A 407 -1.18 15.69 -7.43
N ASP A 408 -0.37 14.75 -6.97
CA ASP A 408 0.84 14.32 -7.67
C ASP A 408 0.53 13.53 -8.95
N CYS A 409 -0.67 12.93 -9.06
CA CYS A 409 -1.15 12.31 -10.30
C CYS A 409 -1.65 13.31 -11.36
N LEU A 410 -1.83 14.61 -11.03
CA LEU A 410 -2.30 15.63 -11.98
C LEU A 410 -1.21 16.26 -12.85
N ARG A 411 0.06 15.90 -12.70
CA ARG A 411 1.10 16.28 -13.68
C ARG A 411 1.03 15.49 -15.00
N LEU A 412 0.15 14.47 -15.10
CA LEU A 412 0.15 13.52 -16.21
C LEU A 412 -1.11 13.56 -17.10
N SER A 413 -2.05 14.50 -16.93
CA SER A 413 -3.29 14.51 -17.73
C SER A 413 -3.84 15.86 -18.17
N SER A 414 -3.12 16.98 -17.97
CA SER A 414 -3.59 18.28 -18.46
C SER A 414 -2.49 19.18 -19.01
N GLU A 415 -1.78 18.73 -20.06
CA GLU A 415 -1.10 19.66 -20.97
C GLU A 415 -1.31 19.19 -22.43
N THR A 416 -2.53 19.35 -22.92
CA THR A 416 -2.73 19.63 -24.35
C THR A 416 -3.21 21.06 -24.46
N SER A 417 -2.39 21.89 -25.10
CA SER A 417 -2.60 23.27 -25.55
C SER A 417 -2.26 24.43 -24.58
N SER A 418 -1.30 25.23 -25.08
CA SER A 418 -0.83 26.57 -24.67
C SER A 418 0.15 26.68 -23.50
N GLU A 419 1.42 26.48 -23.87
CA GLU A 419 2.65 26.82 -23.17
C GLU A 419 2.67 28.26 -22.60
N SER A 420 3.10 28.36 -21.34
CA SER A 420 4.19 29.26 -20.96
C SER A 420 4.92 28.65 -19.77
N LEU A 421 5.98 27.92 -20.08
CA LEU A 421 6.88 27.21 -19.18
C LEU A 421 7.61 28.20 -18.25
N ASP A 422 7.60 27.92 -16.95
CA ASP A 422 8.77 28.17 -16.09
C ASP A 422 9.31 26.80 -15.68
N SER A 423 10.55 26.55 -16.10
CA SER A 423 11.24 25.27 -16.11
C SER A 423 11.76 24.89 -14.72
N GLY A 424 11.30 23.75 -14.21
CA GLY A 424 12.02 22.99 -13.18
C GLY A 424 12.55 21.70 -13.81
N GLY A 425 13.76 21.75 -14.35
CA GLY A 425 14.43 20.58 -14.93
C GLY A 425 14.82 19.54 -13.88
N ILE A 426 14.75 18.27 -14.29
CA ILE A 426 15.45 17.15 -13.66
C ILE A 426 16.95 17.47 -13.73
N SER A 427 17.70 17.17 -12.66
CA SER A 427 19.14 17.38 -12.69
C SER A 427 19.80 16.39 -13.67
N GLU A 428 20.78 16.83 -14.46
CA GLU A 428 21.51 15.95 -15.41
C GLU A 428 22.08 14.69 -14.72
N ALA A 429 22.39 14.78 -13.42
CA ALA A 429 22.88 13.66 -12.61
C ALA A 429 21.86 12.53 -12.41
N GLU A 430 20.58 12.84 -12.20
CA GLU A 430 19.54 11.81 -11.97
C GLU A 430 19.15 11.07 -13.27
N SER A 431 19.38 11.70 -14.43
CA SER A 431 19.19 11.07 -15.74
C SER A 431 20.32 10.09 -16.08
N ASP A 432 21.55 10.36 -15.63
CA ASP A 432 22.71 9.50 -15.85
C ASP A 432 22.63 8.24 -14.97
N ASP A 433 22.20 8.36 -13.72
CA ASP A 433 22.02 7.23 -12.79
C ASP A 433 21.01 6.20 -13.34
N PHE A 434 19.90 6.65 -13.94
CA PHE A 434 18.92 5.75 -14.55
C PHE A 434 19.45 5.05 -15.82
N PHE A 435 20.25 5.76 -16.62
CA PHE A 435 20.86 5.17 -17.81
C PHE A 435 21.79 4.02 -17.44
N ASP A 436 22.62 4.22 -16.40
CA ASP A 436 23.54 3.20 -15.90
C ASP A 436 22.78 1.97 -15.37
N ASP A 437 21.65 2.17 -14.67
CA ASP A 437 20.80 1.08 -14.20
C ASP A 437 20.16 0.27 -15.34
N ILE A 438 19.64 0.92 -16.39
CA ILE A 438 19.11 0.20 -17.58
C ILE A 438 20.23 -0.57 -18.26
N LEU A 439 21.39 0.07 -18.43
CA LEU A 439 22.52 -0.52 -19.13
C LEU A 439 23.02 -1.78 -18.39
N GLU A 440 23.07 -1.75 -17.05
CA GLU A 440 23.44 -2.91 -16.25
C GLU A 440 22.39 -4.03 -16.32
N ALA A 441 21.10 -3.69 -16.21
CA ALA A 441 20.01 -4.67 -16.38
C ALA A 441 20.07 -5.36 -17.75
N MET A 442 20.37 -4.61 -18.82
CA MET A 442 20.52 -5.19 -20.16
C MET A 442 21.76 -6.08 -20.30
N LYS A 443 22.87 -5.77 -19.62
CA LYS A 443 24.05 -6.66 -19.59
C LYS A 443 23.74 -7.96 -18.85
N ASP A 444 23.10 -7.87 -17.69
CA ASP A 444 22.70 -9.02 -16.88
C ASP A 444 21.73 -9.92 -17.64
N ALA A 445 20.74 -9.32 -18.34
CA ALA A 445 19.82 -10.05 -19.19
C ALA A 445 20.55 -10.75 -20.36
N TYR A 446 21.56 -10.09 -20.94
CA TYR A 446 22.39 -10.67 -21.99
C TYR A 446 23.21 -11.87 -21.50
N GLU A 447 23.81 -11.80 -20.31
CA GLU A 447 24.61 -12.92 -19.76
C GLU A 447 23.76 -14.16 -19.44
N ARG A 448 22.46 -13.97 -19.21
CA ARG A 448 21.51 -15.05 -18.88
C ARG A 448 20.76 -15.62 -20.09
N LEU A 449 21.02 -15.13 -21.31
CA LEU A 449 20.28 -15.52 -22.53
C LEU A 449 20.27 -17.03 -22.81
N ASP A 450 21.34 -17.77 -22.45
CA ASP A 450 21.46 -19.20 -22.70
C ASP A 450 20.72 -20.10 -21.66
N SER A 451 20.08 -19.52 -20.64
CA SER A 451 19.70 -20.27 -19.42
C SER A 451 18.21 -20.28 -19.05
N SER A 452 17.33 -19.46 -19.66
CA SER A 452 15.89 -19.45 -19.32
C SER A 452 14.97 -18.90 -20.42
N GLU A 453 13.75 -19.45 -20.54
CA GLU A 453 12.71 -19.07 -21.52
C GLU A 453 11.94 -17.76 -21.18
N SER A 454 12.45 -16.87 -20.31
CA SER A 454 11.71 -15.64 -19.93
C SER A 454 12.57 -14.39 -19.67
N THR A 455 13.73 -14.27 -20.31
CA THR A 455 14.67 -13.14 -20.13
C THR A 455 14.05 -11.78 -20.49
N SER A 456 13.26 -11.70 -21.57
CA SER A 456 12.59 -10.45 -22.01
C SER A 456 11.60 -9.89 -20.98
N LYS A 457 10.80 -10.76 -20.35
CA LYS A 457 9.82 -10.37 -19.32
C LYS A 457 10.48 -9.92 -18.03
N ASN A 458 11.56 -10.58 -17.63
CA ASN A 458 12.33 -10.19 -16.46
C ASN A 458 12.99 -8.82 -16.67
N LEU A 459 13.60 -8.61 -17.84
CA LEU A 459 14.18 -7.31 -18.20
C LEU A 459 13.12 -6.21 -18.28
N LEU A 460 11.92 -6.50 -18.83
CA LEU A 460 10.81 -5.54 -18.86
C LEU A 460 10.33 -5.17 -17.45
N LEU A 461 10.28 -6.12 -16.51
CA LEU A 461 9.93 -5.86 -15.11
C LEU A 461 10.99 -5.00 -14.43
N GLU A 462 12.27 -5.26 -14.70
CA GLU A 462 13.39 -4.51 -14.13
C GLU A 462 13.41 -3.06 -14.64
N ILE A 463 13.24 -2.85 -15.96
CA ILE A 463 13.12 -1.50 -16.54
C ILE A 463 11.90 -0.76 -15.95
N ASN A 464 10.77 -1.44 -15.77
CA ASN A 464 9.59 -0.84 -15.14
C ASN A 464 9.79 -0.54 -13.65
N ARG A 465 10.56 -1.37 -12.93
CA ARG A 465 10.94 -1.12 -11.55
C ARG A 465 11.82 0.12 -11.45
N SER A 466 12.87 0.23 -12.27
CA SER A 466 13.75 1.40 -12.31
C SER A 466 12.96 2.66 -12.70
N ARG A 467 12.06 2.56 -13.69
CA ARG A 467 11.15 3.67 -14.03
C ARG A 467 10.36 4.19 -12.84
N LEU A 468 9.87 3.29 -11.97
CA LEU A 468 9.12 3.66 -10.77
C LEU A 468 10.00 4.26 -9.68
N ILE A 469 11.27 3.85 -9.58
CA ILE A 469 12.26 4.40 -8.63
C ILE A 469 12.61 5.84 -9.00
N TYR A 470 12.90 6.11 -10.28
CA TYR A 470 13.30 7.44 -10.77
C TYR A 470 12.12 8.34 -11.17
N GLY A 471 10.88 7.82 -11.15
CA GLY A 471 9.68 8.62 -11.43
C GLY A 471 9.54 9.09 -12.88
N LEU A 472 10.17 8.39 -13.84
CA LEU A 472 10.24 8.80 -15.24
C LEU A 472 8.95 8.46 -16.02
N SER A 473 8.64 9.31 -17.00
CA SER A 473 7.59 9.07 -17.98
C SER A 473 7.96 7.95 -18.96
N ILE A 474 6.97 7.37 -19.62
CA ILE A 474 7.19 6.29 -20.61
C ILE A 474 8.08 6.80 -21.75
N ASP A 475 7.91 8.05 -22.17
CA ASP A 475 8.68 8.68 -23.24
C ASP A 475 10.14 8.95 -22.84
N GLU A 476 10.39 9.36 -21.59
CA GLU A 476 11.77 9.53 -21.05
C GLU A 476 12.49 8.19 -20.93
N VAL A 477 11.79 7.14 -20.51
CA VAL A 477 12.35 5.78 -20.49
C VAL A 477 12.64 5.29 -21.91
N ALA A 478 11.73 5.49 -22.85
CA ALA A 478 11.93 5.14 -24.25
C ALA A 478 13.13 5.88 -24.88
N GLN A 479 13.42 7.12 -24.46
CA GLN A 479 14.61 7.84 -24.93
C GLN A 479 15.92 7.16 -24.52
N GLN A 480 15.95 6.43 -23.41
CA GLN A 480 17.17 5.82 -22.85
C GLN A 480 17.34 4.33 -23.19
N ILE A 481 16.25 3.60 -23.45
CA ILE A 481 16.29 2.16 -23.78
C ILE A 481 17.14 1.88 -25.02
N LEU A 482 16.92 2.62 -26.13
CA LEU A 482 17.66 2.34 -27.36
C LEU A 482 19.16 2.68 -27.25
N PRO A 483 19.58 3.85 -26.70
CA PRO A 483 20.99 4.13 -26.46
C PRO A 483 21.67 3.12 -25.54
N ALA A 484 21.00 2.65 -24.49
CA ALA A 484 21.54 1.62 -23.60
C ALA A 484 21.70 0.28 -24.35
N PHE A 485 20.69 -0.11 -25.14
CA PHE A 485 20.74 -1.29 -25.99
C PHE A 485 21.92 -1.23 -26.98
N LEU A 486 22.08 -0.11 -27.68
CA LEU A 486 23.16 0.04 -28.68
C LEU A 486 24.55 0.17 -28.05
N SER A 487 24.63 0.52 -26.75
CA SER A 487 25.86 0.60 -25.96
C SER A 487 26.37 -0.77 -25.49
N LEU A 488 25.60 -1.85 -25.70
CA LEU A 488 26.08 -3.23 -25.48
C LEU A 488 27.23 -3.54 -26.46
N ARG A 489 28.33 -4.11 -25.94
CA ARG A 489 29.55 -4.41 -26.72
C ARG A 489 29.30 -5.31 -27.93
N GLN A 490 28.23 -6.10 -27.88
CA GLN A 490 27.83 -7.08 -28.87
C GLN A 490 27.09 -6.46 -30.05
N CYS A 491 26.57 -5.23 -29.91
CA CYS A 491 25.84 -4.50 -30.95
C CYS A 491 26.75 -3.96 -32.08
N ASP A 492 28.06 -4.20 -32.01
CA ASP A 492 28.98 -3.99 -33.13
C ASP A 492 28.69 -4.92 -34.33
N ASN A 493 28.02 -6.06 -34.12
CA ASN A 493 27.67 -7.01 -35.18
C ASN A 493 26.17 -6.95 -35.51
N LEU A 494 25.84 -6.60 -36.77
CA LEU A 494 24.45 -6.48 -37.23
C LEU A 494 23.64 -7.77 -37.06
N LYS A 495 24.28 -8.95 -37.14
CA LYS A 495 23.58 -10.23 -36.94
C LYS A 495 23.15 -10.41 -35.48
N VAL A 496 23.98 -9.96 -34.54
CA VAL A 496 23.68 -10.05 -33.10
C VAL A 496 22.63 -9.02 -32.72
N VAL A 497 22.69 -7.81 -33.33
CA VAL A 497 21.64 -6.81 -33.16
C VAL A 497 20.28 -7.35 -33.58
N ALA A 498 20.18 -8.01 -34.75
CA ALA A 498 18.92 -8.61 -35.20
C ALA A 498 18.43 -9.71 -34.23
N GLN A 499 19.31 -10.60 -33.80
CA GLN A 499 18.97 -11.65 -32.83
C GLN A 499 18.47 -11.08 -31.50
N LEU A 500 19.12 -10.04 -30.97
CA LEU A 500 18.68 -9.43 -29.71
C LEU A 500 17.39 -8.63 -29.85
N ILE A 501 17.12 -8.03 -31.02
CA ILE A 501 15.83 -7.39 -31.30
C ILE A 501 14.71 -8.46 -31.30
N ASP A 502 14.94 -9.63 -31.90
CA ASP A 502 13.97 -10.72 -31.92
C ASP A 502 13.70 -11.24 -30.49
N GLU A 503 14.76 -11.48 -29.71
CA GLU A 503 14.66 -11.99 -28.33
C GLU A 503 14.00 -10.98 -27.37
N TRP A 504 14.23 -9.68 -27.57
CA TRP A 504 13.69 -8.61 -26.71
C TRP A 504 12.53 -7.83 -27.37
N LEU A 505 11.86 -8.44 -28.36
CA LEU A 505 10.82 -7.78 -29.15
C LEU A 505 9.68 -7.22 -28.28
N GLU A 506 9.27 -7.95 -27.24
CA GLU A 506 8.23 -7.52 -26.30
C GLU A 506 8.55 -6.17 -25.63
N ILE A 507 9.84 -5.87 -25.40
CA ILE A 507 10.27 -4.59 -24.82
C ILE A 507 10.07 -3.48 -25.84
N PHE A 508 10.52 -3.69 -27.07
CA PHE A 508 10.42 -2.68 -28.12
C PHE A 508 8.96 -2.40 -28.50
N GLU A 509 8.10 -3.42 -28.54
CA GLU A 509 6.66 -3.24 -28.75
C GLU A 509 6.00 -2.44 -27.62
N ASN A 510 6.39 -2.69 -26.36
CA ASN A 510 5.80 -2.00 -25.21
C ASN A 510 6.11 -0.50 -25.19
N PHE A 511 7.31 -0.09 -25.60
CA PHE A 511 7.74 1.31 -25.53
C PHE A 511 7.60 2.10 -26.83
N TYR A 512 7.69 1.44 -28.00
CA TYR A 512 7.80 2.15 -29.28
C TYR A 512 6.62 1.98 -30.22
N ARG A 513 5.59 1.20 -29.90
CA ARG A 513 4.43 0.99 -30.80
C ARG A 513 3.55 2.22 -30.99
N SER A 514 3.51 3.14 -30.02
CA SER A 514 2.73 4.38 -30.11
C SER A 514 3.33 5.38 -31.10
N GLU A 515 2.54 6.32 -31.64
CA GLU A 515 3.05 7.34 -32.58
C GLU A 515 4.17 8.21 -31.95
N SER A 516 4.07 8.50 -30.65
CA SER A 516 5.13 9.20 -29.90
C SER A 516 6.38 8.32 -29.75
N GLY A 517 6.22 7.05 -29.40
CA GLY A 517 7.29 6.07 -29.25
C GLY A 517 8.06 5.84 -30.56
N GLN A 518 7.37 5.62 -31.68
CA GLN A 518 7.99 5.46 -32.99
C GLN A 518 8.84 6.69 -33.37
N SER A 519 8.34 7.88 -33.05
CA SER A 519 9.07 9.14 -33.27
C SER A 519 10.31 9.26 -32.39
N ILE A 520 10.25 8.80 -31.14
CA ILE A 520 11.38 8.75 -30.22
C ILE A 520 12.43 7.75 -30.70
N LEU A 521 12.01 6.53 -31.09
CA LEU A 521 12.91 5.48 -31.60
C LEU A 521 13.74 5.98 -32.79
N LEU A 522 13.09 6.60 -33.77
CA LEU A 522 13.74 7.12 -34.97
C LEU A 522 14.69 8.28 -34.65
N LYS A 523 14.31 9.20 -33.74
CA LYS A 523 15.19 10.27 -33.27
C LYS A 523 16.41 9.75 -32.53
N SER A 524 16.23 8.77 -31.63
CA SER A 524 17.34 8.17 -30.87
C SER A 524 18.30 7.39 -31.80
N LEU A 525 17.78 6.67 -32.79
CA LEU A 525 18.59 6.02 -33.84
C LEU A 525 19.42 7.05 -34.63
N GLN A 526 18.81 8.19 -34.96
CA GLN A 526 19.48 9.28 -35.67
C GLN A 526 20.62 9.87 -34.82
N GLN A 527 20.34 10.24 -33.57
CA GLN A 527 21.34 10.81 -32.65
C GLN A 527 22.49 9.82 -32.39
N TYR A 528 22.20 8.52 -32.30
CA TYR A 528 23.21 7.48 -32.16
C TYR A 528 24.08 7.35 -33.42
N ALA A 529 23.47 7.43 -34.61
CA ALA A 529 24.21 7.39 -35.88
C ALA A 529 25.06 8.64 -36.12
N GLU A 530 24.64 9.80 -35.61
CA GLU A 530 25.41 11.06 -35.65
C GLU A 530 26.64 11.00 -34.75
N SER A 531 26.52 10.38 -33.57
CA SER A 531 27.63 10.18 -32.63
C SER A 531 28.57 9.02 -33.04
N HIS A 532 28.09 8.03 -33.78
CA HIS A 532 28.85 6.84 -34.18
C HIS A 532 28.87 6.64 -35.71
N THR A 533 29.89 7.21 -36.38
CA THR A 533 30.08 7.11 -37.85
C THR A 533 30.16 5.68 -38.40
N SER A 534 30.58 4.70 -37.59
CA SER A 534 30.60 3.28 -37.95
C SER A 534 29.20 2.65 -38.03
N PHE A 535 28.21 3.23 -37.33
CA PHE A 535 26.83 2.77 -37.28
C PHE A 535 25.97 3.35 -38.42
N THR A 536 26.36 4.49 -39.00
CA THR A 536 25.64 5.16 -40.10
C THR A 536 25.30 4.22 -41.26
N LYS A 537 26.22 3.32 -41.64
CA LYS A 537 26.00 2.33 -42.72
C LYS A 537 25.10 1.16 -42.32
N LYS A 538 24.93 0.92 -41.02
CA LYS A 538 24.06 -0.12 -40.44
C LYS A 538 22.65 0.38 -40.15
N LEU A 539 22.48 1.70 -40.01
CA LEU A 539 21.22 2.36 -39.65
C LEU A 539 20.03 1.88 -40.48
N LYS A 540 20.16 1.86 -41.82
CA LYS A 540 19.08 1.38 -42.71
C LYS A 540 18.65 -0.06 -42.42
N HIS A 541 19.59 -0.92 -42.03
CA HIS A 541 19.28 -2.31 -41.73
C HIS A 541 18.53 -2.43 -40.41
N VAL A 542 18.93 -1.66 -39.39
CA VAL A 542 18.23 -1.64 -38.09
C VAL A 542 16.82 -1.07 -38.21
N VAL A 543 16.63 0.02 -38.97
CA VAL A 543 15.30 0.56 -39.28
C VAL A 543 14.45 -0.47 -40.04
N SER A 544 15.05 -1.18 -41.00
CA SER A 544 14.36 -2.26 -41.71
C SER A 544 13.95 -3.42 -40.79
N TYR A 545 14.76 -3.75 -39.77
CA TYR A 545 14.40 -4.79 -38.81
C TYR A 545 13.22 -4.39 -37.93
N PHE A 546 13.20 -3.17 -37.40
CA PHE A 546 12.06 -2.67 -36.61
C PHE A 546 10.78 -2.54 -37.45
N TYR A 547 10.89 -2.21 -38.74
CA TYR A 547 9.77 -2.24 -39.66
C TYR A 547 9.26 -3.67 -39.91
N ASN A 548 10.16 -4.63 -40.20
CA ASN A 548 9.78 -6.03 -40.43
C ASN A 548 9.24 -6.74 -39.17
N SER A 549 9.47 -6.18 -37.99
CA SER A 549 9.01 -6.71 -36.70
C SER A 549 7.76 -5.99 -36.16
N ASP A 550 7.05 -5.24 -37.01
CA ASP A 550 5.82 -4.50 -36.67
C ASP A 550 5.98 -3.46 -35.52
N VAL A 551 7.20 -2.98 -35.26
CA VAL A 551 7.46 -1.92 -34.27
C VAL A 551 7.35 -0.53 -34.90
N LEU A 552 7.71 -0.38 -36.18
CA LEU A 552 7.66 0.87 -36.93
C LEU A 552 6.66 0.78 -38.07
N ASP A 553 5.79 1.79 -38.19
CA ASP A 553 4.88 1.93 -39.33
C ASP A 553 5.55 2.70 -40.49
N GLU A 554 5.10 2.45 -41.72
CA GLU A 554 5.57 3.18 -42.91
C GLU A 554 5.36 4.69 -42.79
N ASP A 555 4.21 5.09 -42.22
CA ASP A 555 3.86 6.50 -42.01
C ASP A 555 4.85 7.20 -41.08
N ALA A 556 5.34 6.53 -40.03
CA ALA A 556 6.33 7.11 -39.11
C ALA A 556 7.70 7.26 -39.79
N ILE A 557 8.10 6.27 -40.59
CA ILE A 557 9.35 6.32 -41.37
C ILE A 557 9.28 7.46 -42.40
N PHE A 558 8.15 7.65 -43.08
CA PHE A 558 7.98 8.74 -44.03
C PHE A 558 7.96 10.11 -43.36
N LYS A 559 7.22 10.27 -42.24
CA LYS A 559 7.23 11.52 -41.45
C LYS A 559 8.62 11.88 -40.96
N TRP A 560 9.40 10.89 -40.49
CA TRP A 560 10.78 11.10 -40.07
C TRP A 560 11.68 11.47 -41.25
N PHE A 561 11.58 10.76 -42.38
CA PHE A 561 12.37 11.04 -43.58
C PHE A 561 12.16 12.45 -44.13
N ASP A 562 10.93 12.97 -44.09
CA ASP A 562 10.60 14.32 -44.56
C ASP A 562 11.25 15.45 -43.74
N VAL A 563 11.60 15.16 -42.48
CA VAL A 563 12.22 16.11 -41.53
C VAL A 563 13.76 16.01 -41.54
N MET A 564 14.35 14.97 -42.13
CA MET A 564 15.80 14.79 -42.17
C MET A 564 16.53 15.76 -43.11
N GLU A 565 17.78 16.09 -42.77
CA GLU A 565 18.65 16.93 -43.59
C GLU A 565 19.15 16.19 -44.85
N ARG A 566 18.84 16.75 -46.03
CA ARG A 566 19.02 16.12 -47.35
C ARG A 566 20.47 15.90 -47.80
N ASP A 567 21.44 16.53 -47.14
CA ASP A 567 22.86 16.48 -47.54
C ASP A 567 23.72 15.53 -46.68
N THR A 568 23.11 14.76 -45.77
CA THR A 568 23.82 13.84 -44.88
C THR A 568 24.07 12.45 -45.51
N GLU A 569 25.13 11.75 -45.08
CA GLU A 569 25.38 10.34 -45.49
C GLU A 569 24.23 9.43 -45.04
N MET A 570 23.64 9.72 -43.88
CA MET A 570 22.43 9.05 -43.36
C MET A 570 21.23 9.18 -44.30
N TYR A 571 20.97 10.38 -44.83
CA TYR A 571 19.85 10.60 -45.76
C TYR A 571 19.99 9.75 -47.01
N LYS A 572 21.20 9.59 -47.55
CA LYS A 572 21.45 8.72 -48.72
C LYS A 572 21.15 7.26 -48.43
N GLU A 573 21.59 6.75 -47.27
CA GLU A 573 21.36 5.36 -46.86
C GLU A 573 19.87 5.05 -46.60
N ILE A 574 19.14 5.95 -45.94
CA ILE A 574 17.70 5.79 -45.67
C ILE A 574 16.86 6.03 -46.93
N ASN A 575 17.26 6.92 -47.83
CA ASN A 575 16.52 7.17 -49.09
C ASN A 575 16.42 5.90 -49.95
N HIS A 576 17.43 5.04 -49.93
CA HIS A 576 17.37 3.73 -50.60
C HIS A 576 16.32 2.79 -49.97
N LEU A 577 16.15 2.82 -48.65
CA LEU A 577 15.14 2.05 -47.93
C LEU A 577 13.73 2.61 -48.18
N VAL A 578 13.56 3.93 -48.08
CA VAL A 578 12.27 4.60 -48.34
C VAL A 578 11.82 4.41 -49.78
N ALA A 579 12.73 4.41 -50.75
CA ALA A 579 12.42 4.09 -52.14
C ALA A 579 11.94 2.64 -52.34
N ALA A 580 12.50 1.69 -51.59
CA ALA A 580 12.07 0.29 -51.63
C ALA A 580 10.70 0.11 -50.98
N LEU A 581 10.45 0.72 -49.82
CA LEU A 581 9.14 0.68 -49.15
C LEU A 581 8.03 1.31 -50.00
N LYS A 582 8.30 2.45 -50.66
CA LYS A 582 7.34 3.08 -51.59
C LYS A 582 7.04 2.24 -52.82
N GLN A 583 7.95 1.36 -53.25
CA GLN A 583 7.70 0.41 -54.33
C GLN A 583 6.85 -0.76 -53.86
N GLN A 584 7.10 -1.26 -52.64
CA GLN A 584 6.30 -2.34 -52.03
C GLN A 584 4.87 -1.92 -51.71
N ALA A 585 4.63 -0.66 -51.32
CA ALA A 585 3.29 -0.13 -51.08
C ALA A 585 2.48 0.17 -52.37
N GLN A 586 3.11 0.10 -53.54
CA GLN A 586 2.46 0.32 -54.86
C GLN A 586 2.12 -0.98 -55.60
N GLU A 587 2.65 -2.13 -55.15
CA GLU A 587 2.26 -3.48 -55.58
C GLU A 587 1.12 -4.02 -54.71
#